data_AF-W6MT14-F1
#
_entry.id   AF-W6MT14-F1
#
_cell.length_a   1.000
_cell.length_b   1.000
_cell.length_c   1.000
_cell.angle_alpha   90.00
_cell.angle_beta   90.00
_cell.angle_gamma   90.00
#
_symmetry.space_group_name_H-M   'P 1'
#
loop_
_entity.id
_entity.type
_entity.pdbx_description
1 polymer ?
#
loop_
_entity_poly.entity_id
_entity_poly.type
_entity_poly.pdbx_seq_one_letter_code
_entity_poly.pdbx_strand_id
1 'polypeptide(L)'
;MNSKMVFDRPISVSKAAYTLADKAQENTQSYGNRPYGVGLLIAGVDDTSAHLYEFQPSGLVTEYNASAIGARSQAARTYLERNYETLDTTEDQEVIKFALLALRETLAQDKELTQQNTSVAIVSKGSKLRLYEDEQVQQFLDLLDSTANSRSRGNDDDNDDEKETGDDVKTEEPEAVTEPEPTVEGETGAAEGVASEDRMDTD
;
A
#
# COMPACT_ATOMS: atom_id res chain seq x y z
N MET A 1 -5.51 28.34 0.70
CA MET A 1 -6.27 29.35 -0.07
C MET A 1 -5.55 30.68 -0.29
N ASN A 2 -4.61 31.09 0.57
CA ASN A 2 -3.97 32.41 0.45
C ASN A 2 -3.09 32.62 -0.80
N SER A 3 -2.46 31.58 -1.36
CA SER A 3 -1.50 31.76 -2.48
C SER A 3 -2.13 32.38 -3.73
N LYS A 4 -3.30 31.87 -4.15
CA LYS A 4 -4.00 32.38 -5.34
C LYS A 4 -4.55 33.80 -5.13
N MET A 5 -4.98 34.13 -3.92
CA MET A 5 -5.49 35.47 -3.61
C MET A 5 -4.38 36.52 -3.51
N VAL A 6 -3.22 36.15 -2.96
CA VAL A 6 -2.12 37.11 -2.68
C VAL A 6 -1.17 37.25 -3.86
N PHE A 7 -0.88 36.15 -4.57
CA PHE A 7 0.16 36.10 -5.60
C PHE A 7 -0.37 35.80 -7.00
N ASP A 8 -1.70 35.67 -7.15
CA ASP A 8 -2.39 35.28 -8.41
C ASP A 8 -1.78 34.05 -9.11
N ARG A 9 -1.17 33.15 -8.32
CA ARG A 9 -0.54 31.91 -8.81
C ARG A 9 -1.00 30.69 -8.00
N PRO A 10 -1.08 29.51 -8.63
CA PRO A 10 -1.33 28.27 -7.91
C PRO A 10 -0.25 28.05 -6.84
N ILE A 11 -0.62 27.35 -5.76
CA ILE A 11 0.35 26.90 -4.76
C ILE A 11 1.16 25.76 -5.37
N SER A 12 2.48 25.72 -5.14
CA SER A 12 3.29 24.58 -5.54
C SER A 12 2.90 23.34 -4.73
N VAL A 13 3.02 22.16 -5.35
CA VAL A 13 2.63 20.90 -4.71
C VAL A 13 3.48 20.66 -3.45
N SER A 14 4.78 20.91 -3.55
CA SER A 14 5.73 20.84 -2.44
C SER A 14 5.31 21.72 -1.26
N LYS A 15 4.95 22.98 -1.52
CA LYS A 15 4.52 23.91 -0.47
C LYS A 15 3.21 23.45 0.17
N ALA A 16 2.28 22.91 -0.60
CA ALA A 16 1.05 22.34 -0.07
C ALA A 16 1.32 21.16 0.86
N ALA A 17 2.22 20.24 0.47
CA ALA A 17 2.59 19.08 1.27
C ALA A 17 3.30 19.47 2.58
N TYR A 18 4.29 20.37 2.53
CA TYR A 18 4.97 20.83 3.74
C TYR A 18 4.08 21.66 4.67
N THR A 19 3.17 22.48 4.13
CA THR A 19 2.20 23.20 4.97
C THR A 19 1.30 22.22 5.75
N LEU A 20 0.97 21.08 5.14
CA LEU A 20 0.24 20.02 5.83
C LEU A 20 1.10 19.34 6.89
N ALA A 21 2.38 19.07 6.59
CA ALA A 21 3.36 18.52 7.53
C ALA A 21 3.50 19.38 8.79
N ASP A 22 3.69 20.68 8.62
CA ASP A 22 3.83 21.64 9.72
C ASP A 22 2.58 21.60 10.63
N LYS A 23 1.40 21.62 10.02
CA LYS A 23 0.12 21.53 10.75
C LYS A 23 -0.04 20.18 11.48
N ALA A 24 0.45 19.09 10.88
CA ALA A 24 0.44 17.78 11.52
C ALA A 24 1.40 17.72 12.71
N GLN A 25 2.58 18.31 12.56
CA GLN A 25 3.61 18.34 13.57
C GLN A 25 3.20 19.16 14.81
N GLU A 26 2.45 20.26 14.65
CA GLU A 26 1.89 21.00 15.79
C GLU A 26 1.00 20.13 16.70
N ASN A 27 0.25 19.20 16.10
CA ASN A 27 -0.63 18.29 16.80
C ASN A 27 0.10 17.14 17.51
N THR A 28 1.35 16.83 17.14
CA THR A 28 2.14 15.79 17.80
C THR A 28 2.91 16.30 19.02
N GLN A 29 3.17 17.61 19.08
CA GLN A 29 3.96 18.23 20.15
C GLN A 29 3.11 18.92 21.23
N SER A 30 1.86 19.25 20.91
CA SER A 30 0.96 19.95 21.85
C SER A 30 0.23 18.98 22.77
N TYR A 31 0.33 19.18 24.08
CA TYR A 31 -0.42 18.40 25.06
C TYR A 31 -1.94 18.54 24.83
N GLY A 32 -2.65 17.42 24.81
CA GLY A 32 -4.11 17.37 24.60
C GLY A 32 -4.55 17.26 23.14
N ASN A 33 -3.65 17.49 22.18
CA ASN A 33 -3.93 17.24 20.76
C ASN A 33 -3.64 15.79 20.40
N ARG A 34 -4.27 15.32 19.31
CA ARG A 34 -4.05 13.98 18.76
C ARG A 34 -3.49 14.09 17.35
N PRO A 35 -2.55 13.21 16.95
CA PRO A 35 -2.07 13.14 15.57
C PRO A 35 -3.22 12.87 14.61
N TYR A 36 -3.07 13.32 13.37
CA TYR A 36 -4.04 13.00 12.31
C TYR A 36 -3.99 11.51 11.99
N GLY A 37 -5.09 10.78 12.13
CA GLY A 37 -5.17 9.35 11.82
C GLY A 37 -5.30 9.02 10.33
N VAL A 38 -4.70 9.83 9.45
CA VAL A 38 -4.82 9.69 7.99
C VAL A 38 -3.47 9.88 7.31
N GLY A 39 -3.16 9.01 6.35
CA GLY A 39 -2.07 9.21 5.39
C GLY A 39 -2.64 9.70 4.06
N LEU A 40 -1.92 10.57 3.36
CA LEU A 40 -2.35 11.12 2.08
C LEU A 40 -1.31 10.88 1.00
N LEU A 41 -1.78 10.57 -0.20
CA LEU A 41 -1.00 10.71 -1.42
C LEU A 41 -1.40 12.02 -2.09
N ILE A 42 -0.44 12.93 -2.25
CA ILE A 42 -0.63 14.25 -2.82
C ILE A 42 0.04 14.25 -4.18
N ALA A 43 -0.78 14.13 -5.23
CA ALA A 43 -0.33 14.20 -6.62
C ALA A 43 -0.60 15.59 -7.21
N GLY A 44 0.33 16.11 -7.98
CA GLY A 44 0.14 17.36 -8.71
C GLY A 44 1.20 17.57 -9.78
N VAL A 45 0.96 18.52 -10.67
CA VAL A 45 1.88 18.89 -11.74
C VAL A 45 2.22 20.37 -11.57
N ASP A 46 3.50 20.66 -11.33
CA ASP A 46 4.04 22.01 -11.32
C ASP A 46 4.68 22.33 -12.68
N ASP A 47 5.24 23.54 -12.85
CA ASP A 47 5.83 23.97 -14.13
C ASP A 47 7.03 23.10 -14.56
N THR A 48 7.72 22.50 -13.58
CA THR A 48 8.91 21.66 -13.75
C THR A 48 8.58 20.22 -14.10
N SER A 49 7.74 19.55 -13.31
CA SER A 49 7.43 18.12 -13.47
C SER A 49 6.15 17.72 -12.72
N ALA A 50 5.72 16.47 -12.91
CA ALA A 50 4.77 15.82 -12.02
C ALA A 50 5.46 15.46 -10.70
N HIS A 51 4.72 15.59 -9.59
CA HIS A 51 5.19 15.31 -8.24
C HIS A 51 4.17 14.46 -7.50
N LEU A 52 4.65 13.47 -6.77
CA LEU A 52 3.87 12.63 -5.87
C LEU A 52 4.50 12.66 -4.47
N TYR A 53 3.77 13.20 -3.50
CA TYR A 53 4.18 13.23 -2.10
C TYR A 53 3.33 12.27 -1.27
N GLU A 54 3.98 11.50 -0.39
CA GLU A 54 3.32 10.76 0.68
C GLU A 54 3.41 11.58 1.97
N PHE A 55 2.26 11.87 2.56
CA PHE A 55 2.15 12.47 3.88
C PHE A 55 1.80 11.39 4.91
N GLN A 56 2.55 11.39 6.01
CA GLN A 56 2.33 10.51 7.15
C GLN A 56 1.86 11.29 8.39
N PRO A 57 1.01 10.70 9.25
CA PRO A 57 0.57 11.25 10.53
C PRO A 57 1.66 11.81 11.46
N SER A 58 2.89 11.30 11.33
CA SER A 58 4.07 11.73 12.07
C SER A 58 4.56 13.13 11.68
N GLY A 59 4.05 13.70 10.58
CA GLY A 59 4.57 14.92 9.97
C GLY A 59 5.67 14.65 8.94
N LEU A 60 5.98 13.39 8.62
CA LEU A 60 6.91 13.06 7.54
C LEU A 60 6.24 13.26 6.19
N VAL A 61 6.93 13.96 5.29
CA VAL A 61 6.57 14.10 3.89
C VAL A 61 7.75 13.63 3.04
N THR A 62 7.48 12.68 2.16
CA THR A 62 8.48 12.11 1.25
C THR A 62 7.99 12.19 -0.18
N GLU A 63 8.88 12.59 -1.09
CA GLU A 63 8.60 12.60 -2.53
C GLU A 63 8.92 11.22 -3.13
N TYR A 64 8.01 10.70 -3.95
CA TYR A 64 8.13 9.41 -4.60
C TYR A 64 7.87 9.54 -6.09
N ASN A 65 8.48 8.63 -6.86
CA ASN A 65 8.12 8.44 -8.26
C ASN A 65 6.81 7.64 -8.40
N ALA A 66 6.65 6.63 -7.55
CA ALA A 66 5.43 5.85 -7.39
C ALA A 66 5.36 5.35 -5.94
N SER A 67 4.17 5.39 -5.32
CA SER A 67 3.94 4.86 -3.98
C SER A 67 2.52 4.33 -3.85
N ALA A 68 2.31 3.45 -2.87
CA ALA A 68 1.01 2.90 -2.51
C ALA A 68 0.88 2.84 -0.98
N ILE A 69 -0.23 3.35 -0.45
CA ILE A 69 -0.54 3.34 0.99
C ILE A 69 -1.80 2.51 1.27
N GLY A 70 -2.01 2.14 2.53
CA GLY A 70 -3.21 1.41 2.96
C GLY A 70 -3.01 -0.10 3.11
N ALA A 71 -4.12 -0.84 3.13
CA ALA A 71 -4.11 -2.27 3.40
C ALA A 71 -3.40 -3.04 2.28
N ARG A 72 -2.48 -3.95 2.66
CA ARG A 72 -1.70 -4.78 1.72
C ARG A 72 -0.93 -3.98 0.65
N SER A 73 -0.64 -2.71 0.90
CA SER A 73 0.05 -1.85 -0.06
C SER A 73 1.48 -2.28 -0.36
N GLN A 74 2.07 -3.15 0.48
CA GLN A 74 3.37 -3.76 0.23
C GLN A 74 3.41 -4.53 -1.09
N ALA A 75 2.34 -5.26 -1.45
CA ALA A 75 2.26 -5.99 -2.71
C ALA A 75 2.29 -5.04 -3.91
N ALA A 76 1.55 -3.92 -3.83
CA ALA A 76 1.60 -2.86 -4.83
C ALA A 76 2.99 -2.24 -4.94
N ARG A 77 3.65 -1.90 -3.82
CA ARG A 77 5.01 -1.34 -3.83
C ARG A 77 6.00 -2.29 -4.50
N THR A 78 5.95 -3.59 -4.19
CA THR A 78 6.79 -4.60 -4.84
C THR A 78 6.53 -4.70 -6.35
N TYR A 79 5.27 -4.60 -6.79
CA TYR A 79 4.95 -4.53 -8.21
C TYR A 79 5.53 -3.25 -8.85
N LEU A 80 5.36 -2.09 -8.21
CA LEU A 80 5.87 -0.82 -8.69
C LEU A 80 7.40 -0.86 -8.80
N GLU A 81 8.12 -1.30 -7.78
CA GLU A 81 9.59 -1.41 -7.78
C GLU A 81 10.12 -2.26 -8.93
N ARG A 82 9.44 -3.38 -9.26
CA ARG A 82 9.87 -4.29 -10.32
C ARG A 82 9.61 -3.76 -11.73
N ASN A 83 8.55 -2.97 -11.91
CA ASN A 83 8.06 -2.61 -13.24
C ASN A 83 8.17 -1.10 -13.53
N TYR A 84 8.60 -0.28 -12.57
CA TYR A 84 8.68 1.18 -12.75
C TYR A 84 9.59 1.57 -13.91
N GLU A 85 10.73 0.89 -14.08
CA GLU A 85 11.66 1.17 -15.19
C GLU A 85 11.10 0.82 -16.56
N THR A 86 10.05 -0.01 -16.63
CA THR A 86 9.38 -0.37 -17.89
C THR A 86 8.36 0.69 -18.33
N LEU A 87 8.04 1.65 -17.46
CA LEU A 87 7.15 2.77 -17.76
C LEU A 87 7.91 3.85 -18.54
N ASP A 88 8.10 3.64 -19.84
CA ASP A 88 8.78 4.58 -20.75
C ASP A 88 7.81 5.56 -21.44
N THR A 89 6.59 5.67 -20.91
CA THR A 89 5.49 6.38 -21.56
C THR A 89 4.95 7.51 -20.68
N THR A 90 4.48 8.56 -21.33
CA THR A 90 3.73 9.66 -20.70
C THR A 90 2.25 9.62 -21.09
N GLU A 91 1.81 8.55 -21.76
CA GLU A 91 0.41 8.41 -22.15
C GLU A 91 -0.46 8.11 -20.92
N ASP A 92 -1.47 8.95 -20.69
CA ASP A 92 -2.37 8.84 -19.53
C ASP A 92 -2.95 7.42 -19.40
N GLN A 93 -3.36 6.78 -20.51
CA GLN A 93 -3.96 5.44 -20.49
C GLN A 93 -3.01 4.35 -20.00
N GLU A 94 -1.74 4.40 -20.40
CA GLU A 94 -0.74 3.40 -20.02
C GLU A 94 -0.32 3.56 -18.55
N VAL A 95 -0.20 4.81 -18.08
CA VAL A 95 0.08 5.11 -16.67
C VAL A 95 -1.07 4.65 -15.76
N ILE A 96 -2.32 4.88 -16.17
CA ILE A 96 -3.49 4.38 -15.42
C ILE A 96 -3.48 2.85 -15.38
N LYS A 97 -3.24 2.19 -16.52
CA LYS A 97 -3.18 0.73 -16.59
C LYS A 97 -2.10 0.18 -15.66
N PHE A 98 -0.93 0.79 -15.63
CA PHE A 98 0.15 0.44 -14.72
C PHE A 98 -0.26 0.59 -13.24
N ALA A 99 -0.92 1.69 -12.89
CA ALA A 99 -1.43 1.92 -11.54
C ALA A 99 -2.52 0.90 -11.14
N LEU A 100 -3.42 0.54 -12.07
CA LEU A 100 -4.46 -0.47 -11.84
C LEU A 100 -3.86 -1.88 -11.68
N LEU A 101 -2.81 -2.23 -12.44
CA LEU A 101 -2.08 -3.48 -12.24
C LEU A 101 -1.46 -3.55 -10.85
N ALA A 102 -0.82 -2.46 -10.39
CA ALA A 102 -0.27 -2.39 -9.04
C ALA A 102 -1.36 -2.53 -7.96
N LEU A 103 -2.51 -1.86 -8.16
CA LEU A 103 -3.64 -1.92 -7.24
C LEU A 103 -4.25 -3.32 -7.17
N ARG A 104 -4.34 -4.03 -8.30
CA ARG A 104 -4.86 -5.40 -8.36
C ARG A 104 -4.06 -6.37 -7.49
N GLU A 105 -2.73 -6.21 -7.43
CA GLU A 105 -1.87 -7.04 -6.58
C GLU A 105 -2.16 -6.87 -5.08
N THR A 106 -2.90 -5.81 -4.68
CA THR A 106 -3.35 -5.63 -3.29
C THR A 106 -4.67 -6.34 -2.97
N LEU A 107 -5.38 -6.89 -3.96
CA LEU A 107 -6.66 -7.57 -3.77
C LEU A 107 -6.46 -9.00 -3.26
N ALA A 108 -7.55 -9.58 -2.72
CA ALA A 108 -7.57 -11.00 -2.39
C ALA A 108 -7.82 -11.81 -3.68
N GLN A 109 -7.43 -13.08 -3.69
CA GLN A 109 -7.50 -13.92 -4.89
C GLN A 109 -8.92 -14.08 -5.46
N ASP A 110 -9.93 -13.89 -4.62
CA ASP A 110 -11.37 -13.98 -4.94
C ASP A 110 -11.98 -12.64 -5.37
N LYS A 111 -11.20 -11.55 -5.43
CA LYS A 111 -11.70 -10.20 -5.72
C LYS A 111 -11.02 -9.57 -6.92
N GLU A 112 -11.84 -8.92 -7.74
CA GLU A 112 -11.39 -8.18 -8.91
C GLU A 112 -11.70 -6.68 -8.78
N LEU A 113 -11.03 -5.89 -9.62
CA LEU A 113 -11.34 -4.47 -9.76
C LEU A 113 -12.63 -4.33 -10.55
N THR A 114 -13.57 -3.53 -10.03
CA THR A 114 -14.86 -3.25 -10.63
C THR A 114 -15.10 -1.75 -10.61
N GLN A 115 -16.01 -1.27 -11.46
CA GLN A 115 -16.38 0.16 -11.50
C GLN A 115 -16.90 0.72 -10.17
N GLN A 116 -17.41 -0.13 -9.27
CA GLN A 116 -17.93 0.30 -7.95
C GLN A 116 -16.85 0.36 -6.86
N ASN A 117 -15.73 -0.35 -7.03
CA ASN A 117 -14.68 -0.45 -6.02
C ASN A 117 -13.39 0.30 -6.39
N THR A 118 -13.36 0.93 -7.56
CA THR A 118 -12.20 1.60 -8.12
C THR A 118 -12.56 3.01 -8.54
N SER A 119 -11.73 3.97 -8.15
CA SER A 119 -11.80 5.38 -8.58
C SER A 119 -10.42 5.79 -9.07
N VAL A 120 -10.37 6.56 -10.16
CA VAL A 120 -9.12 6.99 -10.79
C VAL A 120 -9.11 8.51 -10.87
N ALA A 121 -8.03 9.14 -10.40
CA ALA A 121 -7.84 10.57 -10.50
C ALA A 121 -6.56 10.89 -11.27
N ILE A 122 -6.64 11.81 -12.23
CA ILE A 122 -5.53 12.18 -13.11
C ILE A 122 -5.30 13.68 -13.05
N VAL A 123 -4.04 14.06 -13.01
CA VAL A 123 -3.59 15.45 -13.13
C VAL A 123 -2.46 15.50 -14.15
N SER A 124 -2.64 16.29 -15.21
CA SER A 124 -1.70 16.42 -16.33
C SER A 124 -1.40 17.90 -16.59
N LYS A 125 -0.26 18.21 -17.22
CA LYS A 125 0.14 19.59 -17.50
C LYS A 125 -0.93 20.33 -18.32
N GLY A 126 -1.39 21.48 -17.82
CA GLY A 126 -2.43 22.29 -18.48
C GLY A 126 -3.86 21.78 -18.31
N SER A 127 -4.06 20.64 -17.63
CA SER A 127 -5.40 20.14 -17.27
C SER A 127 -5.63 20.24 -15.76
N LYS A 128 -6.88 20.51 -15.37
CA LYS A 128 -7.31 20.37 -13.97
C LYS A 128 -7.40 18.90 -13.61
N LEU A 129 -7.37 18.59 -12.31
CA LEU A 129 -7.66 17.26 -11.77
C LEU A 129 -8.97 16.73 -12.37
N ARG A 130 -8.92 15.54 -12.98
CA ARG A 130 -10.08 14.81 -13.49
C ARG A 130 -10.26 13.56 -12.65
N LEU A 131 -11.46 13.39 -12.12
CA LEU A 131 -11.88 12.21 -11.36
C LEU A 131 -12.77 11.35 -12.25
N TYR A 132 -12.44 10.07 -12.34
CA TYR A 132 -13.17 9.04 -13.07
C TYR A 132 -13.76 8.08 -12.04
N GLU A 133 -15.08 8.00 -12.02
CA GLU A 133 -15.87 7.12 -11.15
C GLU A 133 -16.93 6.38 -11.96
N ASP A 134 -17.43 5.28 -11.39
CA ASP A 134 -18.49 4.46 -11.97
C ASP A 134 -18.17 4.03 -13.42
N GLU A 135 -19.09 4.31 -14.34
CA GLU A 135 -19.03 3.93 -15.76
C GLU A 135 -17.78 4.46 -16.47
N GLN A 136 -17.22 5.59 -16.01
CA GLN A 136 -16.03 6.18 -16.61
C GLN A 136 -14.75 5.39 -16.33
N VAL A 137 -14.75 4.54 -15.30
CA VAL A 137 -13.62 3.68 -14.95
C VAL A 137 -13.61 2.42 -15.81
N GLN A 138 -14.77 2.00 -16.33
CA GLN A 138 -14.91 0.78 -17.13
C GLN A 138 -13.96 0.76 -18.33
N GLN A 139 -13.79 1.90 -19.01
CA GLN A 139 -12.86 2.01 -20.15
C GLN A 139 -11.41 1.63 -19.78
N PHE A 140 -11.00 1.83 -18.52
CA PHE A 140 -9.65 1.50 -18.05
C PHE A 140 -9.57 0.06 -17.55
N LEU A 141 -10.67 -0.49 -17.03
CA LEU A 141 -10.76 -1.90 -16.62
C LEU A 141 -10.74 -2.83 -17.83
N ASP A 142 -11.43 -2.47 -18.92
CA ASP A 142 -11.42 -3.26 -20.16
C ASP A 142 -9.99 -3.38 -20.75
N LEU A 143 -9.18 -2.34 -20.59
CA LEU A 143 -7.76 -2.34 -20.98
C LEU A 143 -6.89 -3.27 -20.12
N LEU A 144 -7.31 -3.54 -18.87
CA LEU A 144 -6.61 -4.42 -17.94
C LEU A 144 -6.83 -5.89 -18.31
N ASP A 145 -8.08 -6.27 -18.60
CA ASP A 145 -8.49 -7.65 -18.85
C ASP A 145 -7.92 -8.21 -20.16
N SER A 146 -7.80 -7.35 -21.18
CA SER A 146 -7.11 -7.69 -22.43
C SER A 146 -5.66 -8.17 -22.22
N THR A 147 -5.03 -7.77 -21.12
CA THR A 147 -3.65 -8.13 -20.75
C THR A 147 -3.60 -9.30 -19.75
N ALA A 148 -4.66 -9.48 -18.96
CA ALA A 148 -4.78 -10.50 -17.92
C ALA A 148 -5.10 -11.92 -18.43
N ASN A 149 -5.62 -12.06 -19.66
CA ASN A 149 -5.84 -13.36 -20.33
C ASN A 149 -4.58 -14.23 -20.51
N SER A 150 -3.40 -13.75 -20.09
CA SER A 150 -2.17 -14.53 -19.98
C SER A 150 -2.06 -15.34 -18.68
N ARG A 151 -2.80 -15.00 -17.61
CA ARG A 151 -2.74 -15.71 -16.30
C ARG A 151 -3.65 -16.95 -16.23
N SER A 152 -4.69 -17.03 -17.07
CA SER A 152 -5.70 -18.11 -17.00
C SER A 152 -5.50 -19.27 -17.99
N ARG A 153 -4.48 -19.23 -18.86
CA ARG A 153 -4.26 -20.28 -19.89
C ARG A 153 -3.19 -21.32 -19.52
N GLY A 154 -2.78 -21.38 -18.25
CA GLY A 154 -1.64 -22.18 -17.82
C GLY A 154 -1.95 -23.48 -17.08
N ASN A 155 -3.21 -23.87 -16.85
CA ASN A 155 -3.47 -24.99 -15.93
C ASN A 155 -4.66 -25.92 -16.25
N ASP A 156 -5.24 -25.86 -17.45
CA ASP A 156 -6.31 -26.80 -17.84
C ASP A 156 -6.05 -27.34 -19.25
N ASP A 157 -5.07 -28.25 -19.38
CA ASP A 157 -5.07 -29.25 -20.46
C ASP A 157 -4.06 -30.36 -20.11
N ASP A 158 -4.53 -31.43 -19.45
CA ASP A 158 -4.24 -32.79 -19.90
C ASP A 158 -5.25 -33.80 -19.29
N ASN A 159 -5.74 -34.65 -20.19
CA ASN A 159 -6.95 -35.47 -20.16
C ASN A 159 -7.07 -36.56 -19.08
N ASP A 160 -8.36 -36.86 -18.81
CA ASP A 160 -8.92 -38.11 -18.30
C ASP A 160 -8.41 -39.39 -18.98
N ASP A 161 -8.24 -40.44 -18.15
CA ASP A 161 -8.77 -41.82 -18.24
C ASP A 161 -7.72 -42.84 -17.78
N GLU A 162 -7.95 -43.52 -16.64
CA GLU A 162 -7.77 -44.98 -16.55
C GLU A 162 -8.35 -45.56 -15.24
N LYS A 163 -8.90 -46.77 -15.39
CA LYS A 163 -9.88 -47.45 -14.52
C LYS A 163 -9.28 -48.13 -13.29
N GLU A 164 -10.18 -48.39 -12.34
CA GLU A 164 -10.03 -49.23 -11.15
C GLU A 164 -9.27 -50.56 -11.37
N THR A 165 -8.34 -50.86 -10.47
CA THR A 165 -8.21 -52.19 -9.85
C THR A 165 -7.72 -52.02 -8.43
N GLY A 166 -8.47 -52.54 -7.46
CA GLY A 166 -8.05 -52.63 -6.06
C GLY A 166 -7.05 -53.75 -5.82
N ASP A 167 -6.16 -53.53 -4.85
CA ASP A 167 -5.65 -54.61 -4.00
C ASP A 167 -5.23 -54.03 -2.63
N ASP A 168 -5.73 -54.67 -1.59
CA ASP A 168 -5.51 -54.37 -0.17
C ASP A 168 -4.07 -54.73 0.24
N VAL A 169 -3.30 -53.78 0.78
CA VAL A 169 -2.18 -54.10 1.69
C VAL A 169 -2.18 -53.11 2.87
N LYS A 170 -2.63 -53.60 4.03
CA LYS A 170 -2.39 -53.00 5.34
C LYS A 170 -0.90 -53.06 5.66
N THR A 171 -0.28 -51.97 6.09
CA THR A 171 0.78 -51.97 7.12
C THR A 171 0.91 -50.58 7.76
N GLU A 172 0.50 -50.54 9.03
CA GLU A 172 0.99 -49.79 10.20
C GLU A 172 1.58 -48.36 10.05
N GLU A 173 0.98 -47.44 10.82
CA GLU A 173 1.51 -46.12 11.17
C GLU A 173 2.87 -46.23 11.88
N PRO A 174 3.74 -45.23 11.67
CA PRO A 174 4.49 -44.71 12.80
C PRO A 174 4.35 -43.20 12.99
N GLU A 175 4.35 -42.84 14.27
CA GLU A 175 4.09 -41.55 14.89
C GLU A 175 5.03 -40.41 14.46
N ALA A 176 4.50 -39.20 14.66
CA ALA A 176 5.15 -37.92 14.45
C ALA A 176 6.45 -37.75 15.24
N VAL A 177 7.52 -37.38 14.55
CA VAL A 177 8.75 -36.88 15.15
C VAL A 177 8.68 -35.35 15.15
N THR A 178 8.37 -34.79 16.32
CA THR A 178 8.54 -33.37 16.64
C THR A 178 10.01 -33.09 16.93
N GLU A 179 10.60 -32.13 16.21
CA GLU A 179 11.91 -31.57 16.54
C GLU A 179 11.83 -30.72 17.83
N PRO A 180 12.84 -30.77 18.72
CA PRO A 180 12.83 -30.05 19.98
C PRO A 180 13.35 -28.60 19.85
N GLU A 181 12.67 -27.66 20.51
CA GLU A 181 13.13 -26.29 20.72
C GLU A 181 14.34 -26.21 21.70
N PRO A 182 15.21 -25.20 21.57
CA PRO A 182 16.38 -25.06 22.43
C PRO A 182 16.03 -24.47 23.80
N THR A 183 16.47 -25.17 24.84
CA THR A 183 16.44 -24.80 26.26
C THR A 183 17.25 -23.53 26.53
N VAL A 184 16.66 -22.56 27.22
CA VAL A 184 17.39 -21.48 27.91
C VAL A 184 17.07 -21.57 29.40
N GLU A 185 18.08 -21.92 30.18
CA GLU A 185 18.07 -21.92 31.64
C GLU A 185 17.97 -20.48 32.17
N GLY A 186 17.10 -20.25 33.15
CA GLY A 186 16.94 -18.95 33.81
C GLY A 186 16.14 -19.08 35.10
N GLU A 187 16.82 -18.85 36.21
CA GLU A 187 16.46 -19.14 37.59
C GLU A 187 15.08 -18.62 38.07
N THR A 188 14.45 -19.46 38.90
CA THR A 188 13.28 -19.12 39.72
C THR A 188 13.68 -18.23 40.90
N GLY A 189 13.13 -17.02 40.98
CA GLY A 189 13.17 -16.17 42.17
C GLY A 189 11.80 -15.58 42.45
N ALA A 190 11.14 -16.07 43.50
CA ALA A 190 9.84 -15.62 43.97
C ALA A 190 9.88 -14.18 44.49
N ALA A 191 8.89 -13.36 44.12
CA ALA A 191 8.65 -12.06 44.73
C ALA A 191 7.39 -12.13 45.62
N GLU A 192 7.59 -12.20 46.93
CA GLU A 192 6.64 -11.76 47.95
C GLU A 192 7.19 -10.45 48.55
N GLY A 193 6.29 -9.51 48.88
CA GLY A 193 6.60 -8.08 49.00
C GLY A 193 7.30 -7.62 50.29
N VAL A 194 7.47 -6.29 50.40
CA VAL A 194 7.33 -5.41 51.60
C VAL A 194 7.86 -4.00 51.25
N ALA A 195 7.35 -3.04 52.02
CA ALA A 195 7.34 -1.58 51.88
C ALA A 195 8.68 -0.83 51.98
N SER A 196 8.57 0.46 51.59
CA SER A 196 9.24 1.68 52.09
C SER A 196 10.77 1.78 52.07
N GLU A 197 11.29 2.80 51.39
CA GLU A 197 12.01 3.96 51.98
C GLU A 197 12.68 4.82 50.90
N ASP A 198 12.43 6.13 51.00
CA ASP A 198 13.40 7.22 50.84
C ASP A 198 14.56 7.10 49.83
N ARG A 199 14.56 7.99 48.83
CA ARG A 199 15.79 8.75 48.49
C ARG A 199 15.54 9.99 47.63
N MET A 200 15.91 11.10 48.25
CA MET A 200 16.02 12.47 47.75
C MET A 200 17.36 12.66 47.00
N ASP A 201 17.34 13.64 46.09
CA ASP A 201 18.44 14.44 45.54
C ASP A 201 19.42 13.84 44.51
N THR A 202 19.46 14.51 43.35
CA THR A 202 20.65 14.64 42.50
C THR A 202 20.79 16.09 42.05
N ASP A 203 22.04 16.57 42.13
CA ASP A 203 22.59 17.93 42.10
C ASP A 203 22.09 18.93 41.04
#